data_AF-A0A0S4WM49-F1
#
_entry.id   AF-A0A0S4WM49-F1
#
_cell.length_a   1.000
_cell.length_b   1.000
_cell.length_c   1.000
_cell.angle_alpha   90.00
_cell.angle_beta   90.00
_cell.angle_gamma   90.00
#
_symmetry.space_group_name_H-M   'P 1'
#
loop_
_entity.id
_entity.type
_entity.pdbx_description
1 polymer ?
#
loop_
_entity_poly.entity_id
_entity_poly.type
_entity_poly.pdbx_seq_one_letter_code
_entity_poly.pdbx_strand_id
1 'polypeptide(L)'
;MQKTVAIGFVGTVLDYAGKGNQRWERWRPSVGLCQQEDLVIHRLELLHDARSRGLFERLRDDIAAVSPETEVRSVEIALRDPWDFEEVYGMLHDFARGYAFDTDAEDYLIHITTGTHVAQICWFLLAEARYLPARLVQTSPPRKKAPGNIAGSYALIDLDLSRYDRIATRFAREREDTVSRLKSGIATRNPAFNRMIEQIERVASRSRSPMLLFGPTGAGKSFLARRVYEMKKARHQLSGRFVEVNCATLRGDSAMSALFGHVKGAFTGAQTDRAGLLRSADGGLLFLDEIGELGLDEQAMLLKAIEEKRFLPFGSDREAQSDFQLIAGTVRDLRQWVAEGRFREDLFARINLWTFDLPGLAQRPEDIEPNLDYELVRFAREHGEQVRFHTEARRAYLRFVASPQARWSGNFRELSASVTRLATLAEGGRITEAGVEAEIGRLRRAWSGAEAPAGDGTLAGLLGDGAAALDRFDRMQLESVVRICRESASLSDAGRRLFDVSRLEKAKVNDADRLRKYLARFGLDWQQVRGQAAN
;
A
#
# COMPACT_ATOMS: atom_id res chain seq x y z
N MET A 1 12.21 7.84 -46.12
CA MET A 1 12.52 6.51 -45.55
C MET A 1 13.88 6.65 -44.89
N GLN A 2 13.99 6.32 -43.61
CA GLN A 2 15.26 6.47 -42.89
C GLN A 2 16.29 5.48 -43.46
N LYS A 3 17.56 5.87 -43.50
CA LYS A 3 18.64 4.98 -43.94
C LYS A 3 19.04 4.06 -42.80
N THR A 4 19.05 2.75 -43.05
CA THR A 4 19.47 1.77 -42.04
C THR A 4 20.99 1.75 -41.92
N VAL A 5 21.51 1.97 -40.71
CA VAL A 5 22.93 1.92 -40.38
C VAL A 5 23.17 0.79 -39.40
N ALA A 6 23.97 -0.20 -39.78
CA ALA A 6 24.39 -1.28 -38.89
C ALA A 6 25.80 -1.04 -38.36
N ILE A 7 26.03 -1.30 -37.08
CA ILE A 7 27.33 -1.20 -36.42
C ILE A 7 27.65 -2.56 -35.80
N GLY A 8 28.81 -3.12 -36.07
CA GLY A 8 29.19 -4.43 -35.56
C GLY A 8 30.70 -4.63 -35.54
N PHE A 9 31.16 -5.77 -35.04
CA PHE A 9 32.57 -6.14 -35.10
C PHE A 9 32.87 -6.93 -36.38
N VAL A 10 34.12 -6.86 -36.85
CA VAL A 10 34.62 -7.86 -37.79
C VAL A 10 34.68 -9.23 -37.10
N GLY A 11 33.96 -10.22 -37.63
CA GLY A 11 33.97 -11.58 -37.10
C GLY A 11 35.25 -12.33 -37.47
N THR A 12 36.31 -12.18 -36.67
CA THR A 12 37.61 -12.84 -36.89
C THR A 12 37.56 -14.36 -37.02
N VAL A 13 36.51 -14.99 -36.48
CA VAL A 13 36.23 -16.43 -36.63
C VAL A 13 35.15 -16.70 -37.69
N LEU A 14 33.99 -16.07 -37.53
CA LEU A 14 32.80 -16.39 -38.34
C LEU A 14 32.85 -15.80 -39.75
N ASP A 15 33.39 -14.60 -39.92
CA ASP A 15 33.53 -13.96 -41.24
C ASP A 15 34.82 -14.36 -41.97
N TYR A 16 35.77 -14.99 -41.28
CA TYR A 16 36.98 -15.56 -41.90
C TYR A 16 36.71 -16.91 -42.61
N ALA A 17 35.51 -17.47 -42.47
CA ALA A 17 35.20 -18.82 -42.92
C ALA A 17 35.39 -19.03 -44.46
N GLY A 18 36.42 -19.79 -44.84
CA GLY A 18 36.71 -20.22 -46.23
C GLY A 18 37.87 -19.45 -46.90
N LYS A 19 38.61 -20.12 -47.81
CA LYS A 19 39.68 -19.50 -48.62
C LYS A 19 39.27 -19.46 -50.09
N GLY A 20 39.64 -18.40 -50.81
CA GLY A 20 39.30 -18.26 -52.23
C GLY A 20 37.80 -18.32 -52.46
N ASN A 21 37.34 -19.08 -53.46
CA ASN A 21 35.91 -19.18 -53.80
C ASN A 21 35.07 -19.95 -52.76
N GLN A 22 35.68 -20.78 -51.91
CA GLN A 22 34.97 -21.55 -50.88
C GLN A 22 34.31 -20.67 -49.80
N ARG A 23 34.68 -19.39 -49.72
CA ARG A 23 34.05 -18.45 -48.77
C ARG A 23 32.60 -18.15 -49.11
N TRP A 24 32.21 -18.31 -50.37
CA TRP A 24 30.83 -18.14 -50.83
C TRP A 24 29.94 -19.34 -50.48
N GLU A 25 30.54 -20.47 -50.06
CA GLU A 25 29.82 -21.69 -49.67
C GLU A 25 29.54 -21.74 -48.15
N ARG A 26 30.10 -20.81 -47.37
CA ARG A 26 29.97 -20.77 -45.91
C ARG A 26 29.18 -19.55 -45.47
N TRP A 27 28.35 -19.72 -44.46
CA TRP A 27 27.64 -18.62 -43.83
C TRP A 27 28.59 -17.70 -43.09
N ARG A 28 28.49 -16.40 -43.36
CA ARG A 28 29.29 -15.33 -42.78
C ARG A 28 28.35 -14.25 -42.25
N PRO A 29 28.32 -13.97 -40.93
CA PRO A 29 27.33 -13.11 -40.31
C PRO A 29 27.23 -11.70 -40.91
N SER A 30 28.35 -11.02 -41.15
CA SER A 30 28.32 -9.63 -41.65
C SER A 30 27.89 -9.56 -43.11
N VAL A 31 28.31 -10.53 -43.93
CA VAL A 31 27.86 -10.63 -45.34
C VAL A 31 26.38 -11.02 -45.39
N GLY A 32 25.98 -12.00 -44.57
CA GLY A 32 24.60 -12.48 -44.49
C GLY A 32 23.62 -11.40 -44.05
N LEU A 33 24.03 -10.47 -43.18
CA LEU A 33 23.23 -9.30 -42.80
C LEU A 33 22.90 -8.42 -44.01
N CYS A 34 23.86 -8.19 -44.91
CA CYS A 34 23.68 -7.38 -46.12
C CYS A 34 22.99 -8.13 -47.27
N GLN A 35 22.75 -9.44 -47.14
CA GLN A 35 22.07 -10.27 -48.15
C GLN A 35 20.57 -10.45 -47.89
N GLN A 36 20.01 -9.80 -46.87
CA GLN A 36 18.59 -9.94 -46.52
C GLN A 36 17.72 -9.14 -47.49
N GLU A 37 16.72 -9.78 -48.10
CA GLU A 37 15.83 -9.14 -49.09
C GLU A 37 14.91 -8.07 -48.47
N ASP A 38 14.52 -8.26 -47.20
CA ASP A 38 13.59 -7.42 -46.45
C ASP A 38 14.27 -6.43 -45.50
N LEU A 39 15.61 -6.45 -45.42
CA LEU A 39 16.40 -5.53 -44.60
C LEU A 39 17.60 -4.99 -45.39
N VAL A 40 17.41 -3.85 -46.04
CA VAL A 40 18.48 -3.15 -46.76
C VAL A 40 19.35 -2.35 -45.79
N ILE A 41 20.62 -2.74 -45.67
CA ILE A 41 21.63 -1.98 -44.93
C ILE A 41 22.22 -0.93 -45.86
N HIS A 42 22.10 0.34 -45.51
CA HIS A 42 22.63 1.43 -46.35
C HIS A 42 24.06 1.77 -45.96
N ARG A 43 24.40 1.60 -44.68
CA ARG A 43 25.75 1.76 -44.15
C ARG A 43 26.06 0.68 -43.13
N LEU A 44 27.22 0.05 -43.25
CA LEU A 44 27.72 -0.92 -42.28
C LEU A 44 29.05 -0.44 -41.72
N GLU A 45 29.11 -0.24 -40.42
CA GLU A 45 30.32 0.16 -39.70
C GLU A 45 30.91 -1.03 -38.99
N LEU A 46 32.15 -1.35 -39.33
CA LEU A 46 32.83 -2.53 -38.81
C LEU A 46 33.99 -2.11 -37.91
N LEU A 47 33.83 -2.41 -36.62
CA LEU A 47 34.86 -2.25 -35.60
C LEU A 47 35.89 -3.37 -35.73
N HIS A 48 37.16 -3.01 -35.81
CA HIS A 48 38.25 -3.98 -35.88
C HIS A 48 39.57 -3.43 -35.33
N ASP A 49 40.46 -4.32 -34.90
CA ASP A 49 41.82 -3.96 -34.56
C ASP A 49 42.72 -3.85 -35.80
N ALA A 50 43.93 -3.31 -35.62
CA ALA A 50 44.92 -3.19 -36.69
C ALA A 50 45.27 -4.56 -37.33
N ARG A 51 45.23 -5.64 -36.55
CA ARG A 51 45.56 -7.01 -37.00
C ARG A 51 44.51 -7.57 -37.96
N SER A 52 43.26 -7.14 -37.81
CA SER A 52 42.12 -7.60 -38.59
C SER A 52 41.82 -6.72 -39.82
N ARG A 53 42.62 -5.67 -40.07
CA ARG A 53 42.44 -4.75 -41.22
C ARG A 53 42.35 -5.48 -42.56
N GLY A 54 43.18 -6.51 -42.79
CA GLY A 54 43.12 -7.30 -44.02
C GLY A 54 41.82 -8.11 -44.18
N LEU A 55 41.18 -8.50 -43.08
CA LEU A 55 39.87 -9.17 -43.11
C LEU A 55 38.75 -8.15 -43.36
N PHE A 56 38.84 -6.96 -42.78
CA PHE A 56 37.92 -5.85 -43.06
C PHE A 56 37.88 -5.50 -44.54
N GLU A 57 39.04 -5.29 -45.17
CA GLU A 57 39.12 -4.94 -46.60
C GLU A 57 38.45 -6.00 -47.48
N ARG A 58 38.68 -7.28 -47.17
CA ARG A 58 38.02 -8.40 -47.86
C ARG A 58 36.50 -8.41 -47.64
N LEU A 59 36.05 -8.14 -46.41
CA LEU A 59 34.62 -8.05 -46.10
C LEU A 59 33.95 -6.92 -46.87
N ARG A 60 34.58 -5.75 -46.97
CA ARG A 60 34.08 -4.63 -47.78
C ARG A 60 33.89 -5.04 -49.23
N ASP A 61 34.91 -5.66 -49.83
CA ASP A 61 34.86 -6.04 -51.25
C ASP A 61 33.80 -7.15 -51.50
N ASP A 62 33.69 -8.12 -50.59
CA ASP A 62 32.68 -9.18 -50.68
C ASP A 62 31.25 -8.62 -50.47
N ILE A 63 31.05 -7.65 -49.57
CA ILE A 63 29.75 -6.99 -49.36
C ILE A 63 29.37 -6.15 -50.58
N ALA A 64 30.30 -5.40 -51.16
CA ALA A 64 30.07 -4.62 -52.38
C ALA A 64 29.63 -5.50 -53.57
N ALA A 65 30.04 -6.77 -53.61
CA ALA A 65 29.61 -7.71 -54.63
C ALA A 65 28.17 -8.23 -54.44
N VAL A 66 27.65 -8.28 -53.21
CA VAL A 66 26.31 -8.82 -52.90
C VAL A 66 25.26 -7.76 -52.59
N SER A 67 25.68 -6.60 -52.09
CA SER A 67 24.86 -5.42 -51.84
C SER A 67 25.66 -4.17 -52.25
N PRO A 68 25.67 -3.85 -53.56
CA PRO A 68 26.39 -2.68 -54.09
C PRO A 68 25.94 -1.34 -53.49
N GLU A 69 24.73 -1.28 -52.95
CA GLU A 69 24.16 -0.13 -52.26
C GLU A 69 24.64 0.07 -50.82
N THR A 70 25.26 -0.95 -50.21
CA THR A 70 25.80 -0.85 -48.83
C THR A 70 27.15 -0.12 -48.82
N GLU A 71 27.23 1.01 -48.12
CA GLU A 71 28.51 1.65 -47.80
C GLU A 71 29.16 0.98 -46.57
N VAL A 72 30.31 0.33 -46.72
CA VAL A 72 31.03 -0.28 -45.59
C VAL A 72 32.16 0.64 -45.10
N ARG A 73 32.09 1.06 -43.83
CA ARG A 73 33.09 1.94 -43.19
C ARG A 73 33.93 1.20 -42.16
N SER A 74 35.21 1.55 -42.10
CA SER A 74 36.16 1.06 -41.10
C SER A 74 36.07 1.89 -39.83
N VAL A 75 36.01 1.22 -38.68
CA VAL A 75 36.19 1.84 -37.36
C VAL A 75 37.34 1.10 -36.67
N GLU A 76 38.54 1.69 -36.74
CA GLU A 76 39.70 1.08 -36.10
C GLU A 76 39.69 1.33 -34.59
N ILE A 77 39.77 0.24 -33.83
CA ILE A 77 39.76 0.25 -32.36
C ILE A 77 41.06 -0.35 -31.81
N ALA A 78 41.43 0.09 -30.60
CA ALA A 78 42.57 -0.46 -29.87
C ALA A 78 42.06 -1.16 -28.61
N LEU A 79 42.22 -2.48 -28.56
CA LEU A 79 41.95 -3.31 -27.39
C LEU A 79 43.19 -4.17 -27.10
N ARG A 80 43.65 -4.18 -25.84
CA ARG A 80 44.72 -5.06 -25.36
C ARG A 80 44.16 -6.44 -25.06
N ASP A 81 43.06 -6.53 -24.32
CA ASP A 81 42.35 -7.76 -24.06
C ASP A 81 40.85 -7.67 -24.44
N PRO A 82 40.40 -8.34 -25.52
CA PRO A 82 39.00 -8.34 -25.94
C PRO A 82 38.07 -9.16 -25.01
N TRP A 83 38.61 -9.77 -23.96
CA TRP A 83 37.88 -10.47 -22.90
C TRP A 83 37.85 -9.70 -21.58
N ASP A 84 38.56 -8.58 -21.47
CA ASP A 84 38.49 -7.70 -20.30
C ASP A 84 37.23 -6.83 -20.40
N PHE A 85 36.38 -6.91 -19.38
CA PHE A 85 35.09 -6.21 -19.40
C PHE A 85 35.24 -4.69 -19.30
N GLU A 86 36.14 -4.20 -18.46
CA GLU A 86 36.32 -2.76 -18.23
C GLU A 86 36.89 -2.08 -19.47
N GLU A 87 37.90 -2.71 -20.10
CA GLU A 87 38.52 -2.21 -21.33
C GLU A 87 37.52 -2.20 -22.49
N VAL A 88 36.78 -3.30 -22.70
CA VAL A 88 35.79 -3.40 -23.78
C VAL A 88 34.62 -2.45 -23.56
N TYR A 89 34.09 -2.35 -22.34
CA TYR A 89 33.00 -1.43 -22.02
C TYR A 89 33.44 0.03 -22.21
N GLY A 90 34.62 0.40 -21.69
CA GLY A 90 35.17 1.75 -21.83
C GLY A 90 35.34 2.16 -23.30
N MET A 91 35.94 1.30 -24.12
CA MET A 91 36.11 1.55 -25.55
C MET A 91 34.78 1.72 -26.28
N LEU A 92 33.82 0.82 -26.04
CA LEU A 92 32.50 0.90 -26.70
C LEU A 92 31.68 2.10 -26.23
N HIS A 93 31.81 2.47 -24.96
CA HIS A 93 31.19 3.66 -24.40
C HIS A 93 31.79 4.93 -25.03
N ASP A 94 33.11 5.00 -25.17
CA ASP A 94 33.79 6.13 -25.82
C ASP A 94 33.42 6.22 -27.30
N PHE A 95 33.32 5.08 -28.00
CA PHE A 95 32.77 5.02 -29.35
C PHE A 95 31.34 5.57 -29.40
N ALA A 96 30.44 5.09 -28.54
CA ALA A 96 29.05 5.54 -28.49
C ALA A 96 28.93 7.05 -28.25
N ARG A 97 29.78 7.62 -27.39
CA ARG A 97 29.79 9.07 -27.11
C ARG A 97 30.41 9.91 -28.22
N GLY A 98 31.40 9.37 -28.92
CA GLY A 98 32.08 10.06 -30.02
C GLY A 98 31.35 9.94 -31.35
N TYR A 99 30.41 9.01 -31.46
CA TYR A 99 29.65 8.77 -32.68
C TYR A 99 28.47 9.74 -32.83
N ALA A 100 28.40 10.41 -33.99
CA ALA A 100 27.34 11.36 -34.29
C ALA A 100 26.09 10.65 -34.84
N PHE A 101 25.18 10.26 -33.94
CA PHE A 101 23.89 9.67 -34.31
C PHE A 101 22.90 10.72 -34.84
N ASP A 102 22.36 10.51 -36.03
CA ASP A 102 21.26 11.26 -36.65
C ASP A 102 19.99 10.40 -36.67
N THR A 103 19.28 10.37 -35.54
CA THR A 103 18.07 9.55 -35.38
C THR A 103 16.86 10.04 -36.18
N ASP A 104 16.94 11.24 -36.78
CA ASP A 104 15.87 11.78 -37.62
C ASP A 104 15.98 11.22 -39.04
N ALA A 105 17.21 11.10 -39.57
CA ALA A 105 17.46 10.59 -40.93
C ALA A 105 17.84 9.10 -40.99
N GLU A 106 18.33 8.51 -39.89
CA GLU A 106 18.91 7.17 -39.88
C GLU A 106 18.29 6.27 -38.79
N ASP A 107 18.21 4.97 -39.09
CA ASP A 107 17.78 3.92 -38.16
C ASP A 107 18.95 3.00 -37.84
N TYR A 108 19.33 2.93 -36.56
CA TYR A 108 20.55 2.27 -36.14
C TYR A 108 20.32 0.84 -35.63
N LEU A 109 21.18 -0.07 -36.07
CA LEU A 109 21.22 -1.46 -35.66
C LEU A 109 22.61 -1.81 -35.08
N ILE A 110 22.66 -2.51 -33.96
CA ILE A 110 23.89 -3.11 -33.45
C ILE A 110 23.90 -4.60 -33.79
N HIS A 111 24.85 -5.03 -34.62
CA HIS A 111 25.02 -6.42 -34.99
C HIS A 111 25.77 -7.18 -33.89
N ILE A 112 25.03 -8.02 -33.17
CA ILE A 112 25.55 -8.72 -31.99
C ILE A 112 26.05 -10.14 -32.30
N THR A 113 25.99 -10.60 -33.56
CA THR A 113 26.47 -11.96 -33.89
C THR A 113 28.00 -12.05 -33.89
N THR A 114 28.69 -10.96 -34.18
CA THR A 114 30.16 -10.89 -34.22
C THR A 114 30.72 -10.20 -32.97
N GLY A 115 32.01 -10.40 -32.71
CA GLY A 115 32.67 -9.97 -31.48
C GLY A 115 32.69 -11.05 -30.39
N THR A 116 33.33 -10.76 -29.26
CA THR A 116 33.37 -11.66 -28.10
C THR A 116 32.05 -11.61 -27.33
N HIS A 117 31.78 -12.62 -26.49
CA HIS A 117 30.61 -12.58 -25.60
C HIS A 117 30.64 -11.38 -24.64
N VAL A 118 31.84 -10.91 -24.27
CA VAL A 118 32.02 -9.68 -23.49
C VAL A 118 31.51 -8.47 -24.28
N ALA A 119 31.93 -8.32 -25.53
CA ALA A 119 31.45 -7.24 -26.40
C ALA A 119 29.92 -7.28 -26.63
N GLN A 120 29.33 -8.47 -26.75
CA GLN A 120 27.87 -8.64 -26.84
C GLN A 120 27.14 -8.12 -25.60
N ILE A 121 27.66 -8.43 -24.40
CA ILE A 121 27.09 -7.93 -23.14
C ILE A 121 27.25 -6.41 -23.06
N CYS A 122 28.42 -5.87 -23.41
CA CYS A 122 28.66 -4.43 -23.39
C CYS A 122 27.72 -3.68 -24.35
N TRP A 123 27.48 -4.21 -25.56
CA TRP A 123 26.50 -3.63 -26.49
C TRP A 123 25.10 -3.59 -25.90
N PHE A 124 24.68 -4.68 -25.25
CA PHE A 124 23.39 -4.73 -24.57
C PHE A 124 23.26 -3.66 -23.48
N LEU A 125 24.27 -3.54 -22.61
CA LEU A 125 24.27 -2.58 -21.50
C LEU A 125 24.25 -1.13 -22.00
N LEU A 126 24.99 -0.82 -23.07
CA LEU A 126 25.02 0.53 -23.66
C LEU A 126 23.70 0.89 -24.35
N ALA A 127 23.07 -0.08 -25.03
CA ALA A 127 21.75 0.11 -25.63
C ALA A 127 20.66 0.26 -24.55
N GLU A 128 20.68 -0.54 -23.48
CA GLU A 128 19.74 -0.43 -22.35
C GLU A 128 19.88 0.91 -21.62
N ALA A 129 21.12 1.35 -21.37
CA ALA A 129 21.41 2.62 -20.72
C ALA A 129 21.17 3.85 -21.65
N ARG A 130 20.66 3.63 -22.87
CA ARG A 130 20.34 4.66 -23.87
C ARG A 130 21.56 5.48 -24.33
N TYR A 131 22.78 4.94 -24.22
CA TYR A 131 23.96 5.52 -24.85
C TYR A 131 24.00 5.26 -26.35
N LEU A 132 23.29 4.21 -26.82
CA LEU A 132 23.15 3.85 -28.23
C LEU A 132 21.66 3.90 -28.61
N PRO A 133 21.24 4.83 -29.48
CA PRO A 133 19.86 4.90 -29.97
C PRO A 133 19.64 3.86 -31.09
N ALA A 134 19.89 2.58 -30.78
CA ALA A 134 19.91 1.50 -31.76
C ALA A 134 19.18 0.24 -31.27
N ARG A 135 18.57 -0.50 -32.20
CA ARG A 135 18.04 -1.86 -31.93
C ARG A 135 19.16 -2.88 -32.11
N LEU A 136 19.05 -4.05 -31.48
CA LEU A 136 20.02 -5.11 -31.73
C LEU A 136 19.57 -5.95 -32.93
N VAL A 137 20.52 -6.43 -33.74
CA VAL A 137 20.29 -7.39 -34.82
C VAL A 137 21.17 -8.62 -34.65
N GLN A 138 20.54 -9.78 -34.65
CA GLN A 138 21.21 -11.07 -34.54
C GLN A 138 20.99 -11.88 -35.82
N THR A 139 22.06 -12.14 -36.55
CA THR A 139 22.07 -13.09 -37.67
C THR A 139 22.32 -14.52 -37.19
N SER A 140 21.73 -15.49 -37.88
CA SER A 140 21.82 -16.94 -37.62
C SER A 140 22.10 -17.71 -38.91
N PRO A 141 22.85 -18.83 -38.84
CA PRO A 141 23.14 -19.64 -40.01
C PRO A 141 21.88 -20.26 -40.61
N PRO A 142 21.90 -20.59 -41.92
CA PRO A 142 20.79 -21.28 -42.55
C PRO A 142 20.54 -22.64 -41.91
N ARG A 143 19.26 -23.03 -41.82
CA ARG A 143 18.87 -24.38 -41.34
C ARG A 143 19.38 -25.42 -42.36
N LYS A 144 19.92 -26.54 -41.87
CA LYS A 144 20.62 -27.63 -42.62
C LYS A 144 19.88 -28.28 -43.82
N LYS A 145 18.72 -27.77 -44.27
CA LYS A 145 17.88 -28.34 -45.35
C LYS A 145 17.46 -27.35 -46.45
N ALA A 146 18.02 -26.14 -46.52
CA ALA A 146 17.70 -25.18 -47.58
C ALA A 146 18.84 -25.07 -48.61
N PRO A 147 18.81 -25.82 -49.74
CA PRO A 147 19.78 -25.62 -50.81
C PRO A 147 19.58 -24.21 -51.42
N GLY A 148 20.64 -23.41 -51.41
CA GLY A 148 20.67 -22.08 -52.06
C GLY A 148 20.61 -20.87 -51.13
N ASN A 149 20.17 -20.99 -49.87
CA ASN A 149 20.20 -19.87 -48.92
C ASN A 149 21.44 -19.94 -48.03
N ILE A 150 22.48 -19.20 -48.41
CA ILE A 150 23.74 -19.08 -47.64
C ILE A 150 23.70 -17.87 -46.70
N ALA A 151 22.82 -16.89 -46.94
CA ALA A 151 22.67 -15.66 -46.14
C ALA A 151 22.19 -15.93 -44.70
N GLY A 152 21.41 -17.00 -44.51
CA GLY A 152 20.84 -17.36 -43.22
C GLY A 152 19.57 -16.58 -42.90
N SER A 153 19.35 -16.24 -41.63
CA SER A 153 18.21 -15.44 -41.17
C SER A 153 18.66 -14.41 -40.13
N TYR A 154 17.89 -13.35 -39.93
CA TYR A 154 18.13 -12.37 -38.88
C TYR A 154 16.94 -12.24 -37.92
N ALA A 155 17.21 -11.70 -36.73
CA ALA A 155 16.20 -11.31 -35.76
C ALA A 155 16.54 -9.90 -35.25
N LEU A 156 15.55 -9.00 -35.29
CA LEU A 156 15.64 -7.69 -34.64
C LEU A 156 15.16 -7.81 -33.20
N ILE A 157 15.93 -7.25 -32.28
CA ILE A 157 15.66 -7.25 -30.85
C ILE A 157 15.55 -5.78 -30.44
N ASP A 158 14.33 -5.34 -30.18
CA ASP A 158 14.06 -4.04 -29.59
C ASP A 158 14.24 -4.16 -28.06
N LEU A 159 15.01 -3.28 -27.44
CA LEU A 159 15.20 -3.30 -25.99
C LEU A 159 14.22 -2.35 -25.28
N ASP A 160 13.42 -1.58 -26.02
CA ASP A 160 12.39 -0.73 -25.42
C ASP A 160 11.22 -1.59 -24.90
N LEU A 161 11.25 -1.85 -23.59
CA LEU A 161 10.21 -2.57 -22.85
C LEU A 161 8.81 -1.94 -22.98
N SER A 162 8.69 -0.67 -23.40
CA SER A 162 7.39 -0.02 -23.62
C SER A 162 6.60 -0.64 -24.78
N ARG A 163 7.26 -1.34 -25.71
CA ARG A 163 6.61 -2.07 -26.81
C ARG A 163 6.29 -3.53 -26.48
N TYR A 164 6.82 -4.05 -25.38
CA TYR A 164 6.52 -5.40 -24.90
C TYR A 164 5.35 -5.39 -23.91
N ASP A 165 4.16 -5.10 -24.45
CA ASP A 165 2.89 -5.16 -23.72
C ASP A 165 2.74 -6.45 -22.89
N ARG A 166 3.29 -7.58 -23.35
CA ARG A 166 3.18 -8.87 -22.66
C ARG A 166 3.95 -8.95 -21.33
N ILE A 167 5.11 -8.31 -21.22
CA ILE A 167 5.90 -8.30 -19.97
C ILE A 167 5.30 -7.29 -19.00
N ALA A 168 4.95 -6.09 -19.50
CA ALA A 168 4.23 -5.08 -18.72
C ALA A 168 2.88 -5.62 -18.21
N THR A 169 2.13 -6.36 -19.03
CA THR A 169 0.87 -7.01 -18.65
C THR A 169 1.08 -8.06 -17.56
N ARG A 170 2.18 -8.83 -17.61
CA ARG A 170 2.47 -9.83 -16.57
C ARG A 170 2.78 -9.16 -15.23
N PHE A 171 3.63 -8.13 -15.22
CA PHE A 171 3.92 -7.38 -14.00
C PHE A 171 2.69 -6.62 -13.49
N ALA A 172 1.84 -6.10 -14.37
CA ALA A 172 0.57 -5.49 -14.00
C ALA A 172 -0.36 -6.51 -13.31
N ARG A 173 -0.50 -7.72 -13.87
CA ARG A 173 -1.29 -8.82 -13.28
C ARG A 173 -0.74 -9.27 -11.93
N GLU A 174 0.57 -9.47 -11.80
CA GLU A 174 1.19 -9.85 -10.51
C GLU A 174 0.99 -8.78 -9.43
N ARG A 175 1.02 -7.50 -9.82
CA ARG A 175 0.76 -6.39 -8.92
C ARG A 175 -0.72 -6.30 -8.55
N GLU A 176 -1.63 -6.50 -9.49
CA GLU A 176 -3.07 -6.54 -9.27
C GLU A 176 -3.46 -7.70 -8.33
N ASP A 177 -2.87 -8.88 -8.52
CA ASP A 177 -3.04 -10.03 -7.64
C ASP A 177 -2.54 -9.75 -6.22
N THR A 178 -1.39 -9.08 -6.08
CA THR A 178 -0.86 -8.70 -4.77
C THR A 178 -1.79 -7.71 -4.06
N VAL A 179 -2.23 -6.66 -4.76
CA VAL A 179 -3.15 -5.66 -4.22
C VAL A 179 -4.50 -6.30 -3.87
N SER A 180 -4.97 -7.24 -4.68
CA SER A 180 -6.18 -8.02 -4.42
C SER A 180 -6.04 -8.86 -3.15
N ARG A 181 -4.89 -9.52 -2.94
CA ARG A 181 -4.61 -10.28 -1.70
C ARG A 181 -4.60 -9.41 -0.44
N LEU A 182 -4.07 -8.18 -0.53
CA LEU A 182 -4.15 -7.22 0.58
C LEU A 182 -5.60 -6.88 0.95
N LYS A 183 -6.51 -6.91 -0.03
CA LYS A 183 -7.95 -6.69 0.14
C LYS A 183 -8.75 -7.97 0.40
N SER A 184 -8.12 -9.14 0.63
CA SER A 184 -8.82 -10.44 0.74
C SER A 184 -9.57 -10.88 -0.54
N GLY A 185 -9.31 -10.25 -1.70
CA GLY A 185 -10.14 -10.42 -2.89
C GLY A 185 -11.49 -9.70 -2.82
N ILE A 186 -11.69 -8.82 -1.83
CA ILE A 186 -12.88 -7.98 -1.74
C ILE A 186 -12.77 -6.88 -2.80
N ALA A 187 -13.80 -6.77 -3.64
CA ALA A 187 -13.91 -5.73 -4.67
C ALA A 187 -14.27 -4.37 -4.04
N THR A 188 -13.32 -3.77 -3.32
CA THR A 188 -13.45 -2.42 -2.75
C THR A 188 -13.72 -1.39 -3.85
N ARG A 189 -14.83 -0.66 -3.73
CA ARG A 189 -15.26 0.35 -4.71
C ARG A 189 -14.77 1.75 -4.35
N ASN A 190 -14.23 1.94 -3.15
CA ASN A 190 -13.69 3.23 -2.72
C ASN A 190 -12.31 3.54 -3.36
N PRO A 191 -12.19 4.58 -4.22
CA PRO A 191 -10.96 4.88 -4.94
C PRO A 191 -9.84 5.41 -4.04
N ALA A 192 -10.18 6.12 -2.95
CA ALA A 192 -9.18 6.61 -1.99
C ALA A 192 -8.55 5.44 -1.22
N PHE A 193 -9.37 4.49 -0.76
CA PHE A 193 -8.87 3.29 -0.13
C PHE A 193 -8.02 2.44 -1.09
N ASN A 194 -8.45 2.30 -2.35
CA ASN A 194 -7.68 1.57 -3.36
C ASN A 194 -6.28 2.17 -3.56
N ARG A 195 -6.17 3.50 -3.67
CA ARG A 195 -4.87 4.19 -3.74
C ARG A 195 -4.02 3.98 -2.49
N MET A 196 -4.63 4.03 -1.30
CA MET A 196 -3.92 3.78 -0.05
C MET A 196 -3.37 2.35 0.01
N ILE A 197 -4.15 1.34 -0.37
CA ILE A 197 -3.68 -0.06 -0.41
C ILE A 197 -2.52 -0.22 -1.41
N GLU A 198 -2.57 0.44 -2.57
CA GLU A 198 -1.45 0.44 -3.51
C GLU A 198 -0.19 1.10 -2.94
N GLN A 199 -0.33 2.19 -2.17
CA GLN A 199 0.80 2.82 -1.50
C GLN A 199 1.38 1.89 -0.42
N ILE A 200 0.52 1.24 0.37
CA ILE A 200 0.95 0.26 1.38
C ILE A 200 1.70 -0.90 0.71
N GLU A 201 1.21 -1.42 -0.41
CA GLU A 201 1.91 -2.45 -1.18
C GLU A 201 3.31 -1.97 -1.57
N ARG A 202 3.44 -0.79 -2.18
CA ARG A 202 4.74 -0.25 -2.62
C ARG A 202 5.70 -0.05 -1.44
N VAL A 203 5.23 0.54 -0.35
CA VAL A 203 6.04 0.80 0.86
C VAL A 203 6.47 -0.51 1.50
N ALA A 204 5.55 -1.44 1.74
CA ALA A 204 5.86 -2.72 2.34
C ALA A 204 6.82 -3.55 1.47
N SER A 205 6.80 -3.37 0.15
CA SER A 205 7.67 -4.09 -0.78
C SER A 205 9.09 -3.53 -0.84
N ARG A 206 9.24 -2.21 -0.68
CA ARG A 206 10.50 -1.49 -0.93
C ARG A 206 11.18 -1.01 0.35
N SER A 207 10.48 -1.01 1.49
CA SER A 207 10.95 -0.45 2.76
C SER A 207 10.83 -1.46 3.90
N ARG A 208 11.80 -1.40 4.82
CA ARG A 208 11.79 -2.07 6.14
C ARG A 208 11.42 -1.11 7.28
N SER A 209 11.19 0.17 6.96
CA SER A 209 10.87 1.20 7.96
C SER A 209 9.50 0.97 8.59
N PRO A 210 9.25 1.45 9.82
CA PRO A 210 7.96 1.33 10.47
C PRO A 210 6.81 1.93 9.67
N MET A 211 5.62 1.33 9.81
CA MET A 211 4.37 1.88 9.28
C MET A 211 3.39 2.16 10.42
N LEU A 212 2.71 3.30 10.36
CA LEU A 212 1.67 3.71 11.31
C LEU A 212 0.30 3.64 10.62
N LEU A 213 -0.59 2.82 11.16
CA LEU A 213 -1.99 2.69 10.74
C LEU A 213 -2.87 3.49 11.70
N PHE A 214 -3.36 4.63 11.24
CA PHE A 214 -4.29 5.47 11.98
C PHE A 214 -5.72 5.14 11.58
N GLY A 215 -6.63 4.95 12.53
CA GLY A 215 -8.04 4.76 12.22
C GLY A 215 -8.85 4.16 13.36
N PRO A 216 -10.19 4.19 13.25
CA PRO A 216 -11.07 3.79 14.32
C PRO A 216 -10.97 2.28 14.61
N THR A 217 -11.37 1.90 15.82
CA THR A 217 -11.44 0.49 16.24
C THR A 217 -12.37 -0.28 15.31
N GLY A 218 -11.91 -1.44 14.83
CA GLY A 218 -12.68 -2.26 13.89
C GLY A 218 -12.59 -1.82 12.42
N ALA A 219 -11.76 -0.83 12.06
CA ALA A 219 -11.50 -0.45 10.66
C ALA A 219 -10.66 -1.49 9.88
N GLY A 220 -10.09 -2.50 10.55
CA GLY A 220 -9.31 -3.56 9.91
C GLY A 220 -7.78 -3.40 10.00
N LYS A 221 -7.25 -2.62 10.96
CA LYS A 221 -5.80 -2.42 11.18
C LYS A 221 -5.03 -3.74 11.34
N SER A 222 -5.43 -4.60 12.29
CA SER A 222 -4.82 -5.93 12.50
C SER A 222 -4.86 -6.81 11.25
N PHE A 223 -6.01 -6.79 10.56
CA PHE A 223 -6.21 -7.57 9.35
C PHE A 223 -5.22 -7.13 8.26
N LEU A 224 -5.10 -5.82 8.03
CA LEU A 224 -4.17 -5.26 7.05
C LEU A 224 -2.71 -5.55 7.42
N ALA A 225 -2.34 -5.41 8.69
CA ALA A 225 -1.01 -5.74 9.19
C ALA A 225 -0.64 -7.22 8.92
N ARG A 226 -1.57 -8.16 9.19
CA ARG A 226 -1.38 -9.58 8.88
C ARG A 226 -1.22 -9.81 7.37
N ARG A 227 -1.99 -9.12 6.52
CA ARG A 227 -1.85 -9.24 5.06
C ARG A 227 -0.51 -8.72 4.55
N VAL A 228 -0.01 -7.62 5.13
CA VAL A 228 1.34 -7.12 4.85
C VAL A 228 2.40 -8.13 5.24
N TYR A 229 2.27 -8.79 6.40
CA TYR A 229 3.17 -9.87 6.81
C TYR A 229 3.17 -11.03 5.80
N GLU A 230 2.00 -11.56 5.43
CA GLU A 230 1.91 -12.69 4.50
C GLU A 230 2.53 -12.34 3.14
N MET A 231 2.32 -11.10 2.66
CA MET A 231 2.93 -10.60 1.44
C MET A 231 4.46 -10.54 1.55
N LYS A 232 5.00 -9.93 2.61
CA LYS A 232 6.45 -9.84 2.84
C LYS A 232 7.08 -11.22 2.99
N LYS A 233 6.41 -12.15 3.68
CA LYS A 233 6.85 -13.54 3.85
C LYS A 233 6.89 -14.30 2.53
N ALA A 234 5.86 -14.17 1.70
CA ALA A 234 5.81 -14.79 0.37
C ALA A 234 6.92 -14.29 -0.57
N ARG A 235 7.45 -13.09 -0.32
CA ARG A 235 8.58 -12.49 -1.06
C ARG A 235 9.94 -12.72 -0.40
N HIS A 236 10.01 -13.63 0.59
CA HIS A 236 11.24 -13.94 1.34
C HIS A 236 11.89 -12.71 2.03
N GLN A 237 11.10 -11.68 2.33
CA GLN A 237 11.59 -10.48 3.03
C GLN A 237 11.55 -10.62 4.57
N LEU A 238 10.90 -11.67 5.07
CA LEU A 238 10.77 -12.02 6.48
C LEU A 238 11.01 -13.53 6.66
N SER A 239 11.77 -13.90 7.70
CA SER A 239 12.03 -15.29 8.09
C SER A 239 11.28 -15.67 9.38
N GLY A 240 11.00 -14.69 10.24
CA GLY A 240 10.32 -14.84 11.51
C GLY A 240 8.80 -14.86 11.42
N ARG A 241 8.15 -14.91 12.58
CA ARG A 241 6.69 -14.98 12.70
C ARG A 241 6.03 -13.59 12.78
N PHE A 242 4.74 -13.57 12.55
CA PHE A 242 3.88 -12.42 12.88
C PHE A 242 3.55 -12.44 14.36
N VAL A 243 3.88 -11.37 15.08
CA VAL A 243 3.53 -11.18 16.49
C VAL A 243 2.59 -9.99 16.59
N GLU A 244 1.38 -10.24 17.08
CA GLU A 244 0.36 -9.21 17.30
C GLU A 244 0.20 -8.97 18.79
N VAL A 245 0.23 -7.70 19.19
CA VAL A 245 0.13 -7.28 20.59
C VAL A 245 -0.86 -6.13 20.69
N ASN A 246 -1.89 -6.29 21.53
CA ASN A 246 -2.79 -5.20 21.88
C ASN A 246 -2.23 -4.45 23.10
N CYS A 247 -1.76 -3.22 22.91
CA CYS A 247 -1.17 -2.43 23.97
C CYS A 247 -2.20 -1.99 25.03
N ALA A 248 -3.50 -1.95 24.69
CA ALA A 248 -4.55 -1.61 25.64
C ALA A 248 -4.70 -2.63 26.79
N THR A 249 -4.26 -3.87 26.59
CA THR A 249 -4.29 -4.92 27.63
C THR A 249 -3.03 -4.95 28.48
N LEU A 250 -2.07 -4.05 28.23
CA LEU A 250 -0.76 -4.01 28.89
C LEU A 250 -0.68 -2.76 29.78
N ARG A 251 -0.34 -2.93 31.07
CA ARG A 251 -0.22 -1.82 32.03
C ARG A 251 0.95 -2.03 32.99
N GLY A 252 1.81 -1.02 33.15
CA GLY A 252 2.95 -1.02 34.09
C GLY A 252 3.87 -2.21 33.88
N ASP A 253 4.32 -2.83 34.97
CA ASP A 253 5.26 -3.98 34.95
C ASP A 253 4.81 -5.13 34.03
N SER A 254 3.49 -5.33 33.88
CA SER A 254 2.96 -6.35 32.97
C SER A 254 3.25 -6.04 31.49
N ALA A 255 3.27 -4.76 31.11
CA ALA A 255 3.61 -4.31 29.77
C ALA A 255 5.09 -4.54 29.47
N MET A 256 5.95 -4.12 30.40
CA MET A 256 7.40 -4.31 30.31
C MET A 256 7.75 -5.81 30.20
N SER A 257 7.20 -6.62 31.10
CA SER A 257 7.37 -8.07 31.14
C SER A 257 6.86 -8.78 29.87
N ALA A 258 5.71 -8.36 29.33
CA ALA A 258 5.15 -8.96 28.12
C ALA A 258 5.97 -8.60 26.87
N LEU A 259 6.30 -7.32 26.68
CA LEU A 259 7.00 -6.83 25.48
C LEU A 259 8.48 -7.22 25.49
N PHE A 260 9.20 -6.85 26.55
CA PHE A 260 10.66 -6.97 26.63
C PHE A 260 11.12 -8.26 27.34
N GLY A 261 10.21 -8.96 28.03
CA GLY A 261 10.57 -10.10 28.85
C GLY A 261 11.10 -9.68 30.22
N HIS A 262 11.40 -10.67 31.06
CA HIS A 262 11.95 -10.45 32.40
C HIS A 262 12.80 -11.63 32.84
N VAL A 263 13.69 -11.38 33.80
CA VAL A 263 14.39 -12.43 34.55
C VAL A 263 13.66 -12.75 35.84
N LYS A 264 13.88 -13.96 36.37
CA LYS A 264 13.33 -14.39 37.65
C LYS A 264 13.65 -13.38 38.75
N GLY A 265 12.62 -13.00 39.50
CA GLY A 265 12.72 -12.06 40.61
C GLY A 265 12.68 -10.57 40.22
N ALA A 266 12.46 -10.22 38.95
CA ALA A 266 12.42 -8.82 38.52
C ALA A 266 11.23 -8.02 39.11
N PHE A 267 10.09 -8.66 39.40
CA PHE A 267 8.94 -8.06 40.09
C PHE A 267 8.15 -9.11 40.89
N THR A 268 7.16 -8.67 41.67
CA THR A 268 6.27 -9.54 42.45
C THR A 268 5.46 -10.46 41.51
N GLY A 269 5.80 -11.75 41.49
CA GLY A 269 5.20 -12.75 40.62
C GLY A 269 6.09 -13.27 39.49
N ALA A 270 7.30 -12.72 39.30
CA ALA A 270 8.30 -13.18 38.34
C ALA A 270 8.98 -14.50 38.79
N GLN A 271 8.25 -15.61 38.77
CA GLN A 271 8.76 -16.90 39.23
C GLN A 271 9.75 -17.56 38.24
N THR A 272 9.62 -17.27 36.95
CA THR A 272 10.43 -17.85 35.87
C THR A 272 10.81 -16.79 34.85
N ASP A 273 11.92 -17.00 34.14
CA ASP A 273 12.35 -16.10 33.07
C ASP A 273 11.35 -16.14 31.89
N ARG A 274 11.13 -14.97 31.28
CA ARG A 274 10.29 -14.82 30.08
C ARG A 274 11.04 -14.05 29.00
N ALA A 275 11.08 -14.59 27.79
CA ALA A 275 11.86 -14.04 26.68
C ALA A 275 11.29 -12.76 26.04
N GLY A 276 10.02 -12.44 26.27
CA GLY A 276 9.33 -11.27 25.69
C GLY A 276 8.74 -11.47 24.28
N LEU A 277 7.80 -10.61 23.92
CA LEU A 277 7.12 -10.60 22.62
C LEU A 277 8.00 -9.99 21.51
N LEU A 278 8.88 -9.04 21.84
CA LEU A 278 9.82 -8.47 20.87
C LEU A 278 10.81 -9.53 20.38
N ARG A 279 11.37 -10.34 21.29
CA ARG A 279 12.25 -11.46 20.91
C ARG A 279 11.54 -12.52 20.09
N SER A 280 10.25 -12.72 20.38
CA SER A 280 9.39 -13.61 19.60
C SER A 280 9.14 -13.16 18.16
N ALA A 281 9.34 -11.87 17.87
CA ALA A 281 9.16 -11.25 16.56
C ALA A 281 10.47 -11.17 15.74
N ASP A 282 11.57 -11.74 16.24
CA ASP A 282 12.88 -11.71 15.59
C ASP A 282 12.82 -12.27 14.16
N GLY A 283 13.42 -11.54 13.21
CA GLY A 283 13.35 -11.81 11.77
C GLY A 283 11.94 -11.66 11.15
N GLY A 284 10.95 -11.26 11.94
CA GLY A 284 9.52 -11.25 11.61
C GLY A 284 8.89 -9.85 11.60
N LEU A 285 7.59 -9.81 11.83
CA LEU A 285 6.80 -8.58 11.86
C LEU A 285 6.07 -8.46 13.20
N LEU A 286 6.33 -7.38 13.91
CA LEU A 286 5.62 -6.98 15.13
C LEU A 286 4.50 -6.01 14.76
N PHE A 287 3.26 -6.34 15.11
CA PHE A 287 2.13 -5.44 15.06
C PHE A 287 1.74 -5.01 16.48
N LEU A 288 1.85 -3.71 16.77
CA LEU A 288 1.44 -3.11 18.03
C LEU A 288 0.11 -2.36 17.82
N ASP A 289 -1.01 -2.96 18.22
CA ASP A 289 -2.31 -2.28 18.18
C ASP A 289 -2.46 -1.36 19.37
N GLU A 290 -3.06 -0.20 19.12
CA GLU A 290 -3.24 0.89 20.09
C GLU A 290 -1.94 1.32 20.80
N ILE A 291 -0.86 1.55 20.05
CA ILE A 291 0.47 1.93 20.59
C ILE A 291 0.45 3.13 21.54
N GLY A 292 -0.51 4.05 21.37
CA GLY A 292 -0.69 5.19 22.27
C GLY A 292 -0.95 4.77 23.72
N GLU A 293 -1.48 3.56 23.96
CA GLU A 293 -1.77 3.06 25.31
C GLU A 293 -0.53 2.73 26.16
N LEU A 294 0.67 2.72 25.56
CA LEU A 294 1.92 2.48 26.26
C LEU A 294 2.29 3.69 27.15
N GLY A 295 2.84 3.43 28.33
CA GLY A 295 3.41 4.48 29.18
C GLY A 295 4.74 5.01 28.62
N LEU A 296 5.21 6.13 29.18
CA LEU A 296 6.41 6.84 28.68
C LEU A 296 7.69 6.00 28.81
N ASP A 297 7.78 5.15 29.84
CA ASP A 297 8.93 4.26 30.05
C ASP A 297 8.94 3.14 29.02
N GLU A 298 7.78 2.51 28.75
CA GLU A 298 7.67 1.50 27.70
C GLU A 298 7.93 2.09 26.31
N GLN A 299 7.51 3.33 26.06
CA GLN A 299 7.80 4.06 24.83
C GLN A 299 9.30 4.29 24.64
N ALA A 300 10.03 4.67 25.70
CA ALA A 300 11.47 4.87 25.66
C ALA A 300 12.22 3.55 25.37
N MET A 301 11.82 2.46 26.02
CA MET A 301 12.38 1.13 25.77
C MET A 301 12.07 0.64 24.35
N LEU A 302 10.85 0.90 23.86
CA LEU A 302 10.43 0.52 22.51
C LEU A 302 11.24 1.29 21.45
N LEU A 303 11.51 2.58 21.67
CA LEU A 303 12.37 3.36 20.78
C LEU A 303 13.75 2.73 20.63
N LYS A 304 14.41 2.39 21.76
CA LYS A 304 15.71 1.69 21.74
C LYS A 304 15.64 0.38 20.96
N ALA A 305 14.59 -0.41 21.18
CA ALA A 305 14.39 -1.67 20.45
C ALA A 305 14.19 -1.48 18.94
N ILE A 306 13.52 -0.40 18.51
CA ILE A 306 13.28 -0.11 17.09
C ILE A 306 14.57 0.35 16.39
N GLU A 307 15.36 1.20 17.05
CA GLU A 307 16.55 1.82 16.49
C GLU A 307 17.79 0.91 16.54
N GLU A 308 18.07 0.34 17.71
CA GLU A 308 19.29 -0.44 17.96
C GLU A 308 19.09 -1.94 17.74
N LYS A 309 17.84 -2.40 17.56
CA LYS A 309 17.47 -3.83 17.54
C LYS A 309 17.86 -4.57 18.83
N ARG A 310 18.14 -3.83 19.91
CA ARG A 310 18.57 -4.34 21.21
C ARG A 310 17.71 -3.73 22.31
N PHE A 311 17.44 -4.50 23.35
CA PHE A 311 16.67 -4.05 24.51
C PHE A 311 17.07 -4.85 25.76
N LEU A 312 16.84 -4.28 26.93
CA LEU A 312 17.07 -4.96 28.21
C LEU A 312 15.77 -5.61 28.68
N PRO A 313 15.74 -6.93 28.90
CA PRO A 313 14.66 -7.56 29.64
C PRO A 313 14.55 -6.95 31.04
N PHE A 314 13.34 -6.89 31.59
CA PHE A 314 13.12 -6.28 32.89
C PHE A 314 13.90 -7.03 34.00
N GLY A 315 14.69 -6.28 34.77
CA GLY A 315 15.58 -6.81 35.82
C GLY A 315 16.87 -7.46 35.33
N SER A 316 17.19 -7.39 34.02
CA SER A 316 18.41 -7.97 33.43
C SER A 316 19.42 -6.89 33.05
N ASP A 317 20.70 -7.12 33.33
CA ASP A 317 21.83 -6.32 32.80
C ASP A 317 22.34 -6.83 31.45
N ARG A 318 21.78 -7.96 30.97
CA ARG A 318 22.11 -8.55 29.66
C ARG A 318 21.09 -8.14 28.63
N GLU A 319 21.56 -7.53 27.55
CA GLU A 319 20.72 -7.14 26.42
C GLU A 319 20.27 -8.36 25.61
N ALA A 320 19.02 -8.32 25.17
CA ALA A 320 18.45 -9.17 24.15
C ALA A 320 18.46 -8.45 22.80
N GLN A 321 18.53 -9.21 21.70
CA GLN A 321 18.49 -8.69 20.33
C GLN A 321 17.25 -9.24 19.60
N SER A 322 16.66 -8.42 18.73
CA SER A 322 15.59 -8.83 17.82
C SER A 322 15.54 -7.91 16.59
N ASP A 323 15.77 -8.46 15.39
CA ASP A 323 15.61 -7.74 14.11
C ASP A 323 14.18 -7.92 13.57
N PHE A 324 13.24 -7.24 14.21
CA PHE A 324 11.84 -7.20 13.78
C PHE A 324 11.55 -5.97 12.92
N GLN A 325 10.59 -6.11 11.99
CA GLN A 325 9.91 -4.98 11.35
C GLN A 325 8.67 -4.59 12.15
N LEU A 326 8.26 -3.31 12.10
CA LEU A 326 7.16 -2.79 12.93
C LEU A 326 6.00 -2.25 12.08
N ILE A 327 4.79 -2.64 12.46
CA ILE A 327 3.57 -1.90 12.13
C ILE A 327 2.92 -1.47 13.45
N ALA A 328 2.63 -0.19 13.61
CA ALA A 328 1.89 0.34 14.75
C ALA A 328 0.47 0.71 14.33
N GLY A 329 -0.51 0.44 15.18
CA GLY A 329 -1.90 0.85 15.01
C GLY A 329 -2.30 1.82 16.12
N THR A 330 -3.15 2.80 15.80
CA THR A 330 -3.76 3.67 16.82
C THR A 330 -5.07 4.28 16.37
N VAL A 331 -5.98 4.49 17.31
CA VAL A 331 -7.17 5.33 17.15
C VAL A 331 -6.93 6.79 17.55
N ARG A 332 -5.87 7.07 18.31
CA ARG A 332 -5.62 8.38 18.92
C ARG A 332 -4.73 9.24 18.02
N ASP A 333 -4.95 10.55 18.01
CA ASP A 333 -4.05 11.46 17.32
C ASP A 333 -2.75 11.59 18.13
N LEU A 334 -1.71 10.87 17.70
CA LEU A 334 -0.42 10.87 18.38
C LEU A 334 0.26 12.24 18.33
N ARG A 335 -0.04 13.10 17.35
CA ARG A 335 0.54 14.46 17.29
C ARG A 335 0.03 15.31 18.44
N GLN A 336 -1.28 15.23 18.69
CA GLN A 336 -1.90 15.89 19.84
C GLN A 336 -1.30 15.34 21.15
N TRP A 337 -1.06 14.04 21.21
CA TRP A 337 -0.54 13.39 22.42
C TRP A 337 0.92 13.72 22.71
N VAL A 338 1.71 13.97 21.68
CA VAL A 338 3.06 14.53 21.83
C VAL A 338 2.97 15.94 22.43
N ALA A 339 2.08 16.79 21.94
CA ALA A 339 1.87 18.13 22.48
C ALA A 339 1.38 18.12 23.95
N GLU A 340 0.59 17.12 24.33
CA GLU A 340 0.11 16.91 25.70
C GLU A 340 1.15 16.22 26.63
N GLY A 341 2.33 15.84 26.12
CA GLY A 341 3.36 15.12 26.91
C GLY A 341 2.99 13.68 27.26
N ARG A 342 2.00 13.10 26.58
CA ARG A 342 1.48 11.74 26.81
C ARG A 342 2.12 10.70 25.89
N PHE A 343 2.78 11.18 24.83
CA PHE A 343 3.54 10.35 23.91
C PHE A 343 4.87 11.02 23.60
N ARG A 344 5.96 10.26 23.50
CA ARG A 344 7.27 10.84 23.27
C ARG A 344 7.45 11.28 21.82
N GLU A 345 8.03 12.47 21.63
CA GLU A 345 8.29 13.06 20.31
C GLU A 345 9.26 12.21 19.49
N ASP A 346 10.31 11.68 20.12
CA ASP A 346 11.33 10.84 19.48
C ASP A 346 10.75 9.54 18.90
N LEU A 347 9.93 8.83 19.68
CA LEU A 347 9.22 7.63 19.22
C LEU A 347 8.24 7.97 18.10
N PHE A 348 7.50 9.07 18.21
CA PHE A 348 6.56 9.49 17.16
C PHE A 348 7.31 9.78 15.84
N ALA A 349 8.40 10.54 15.89
CA ALA A 349 9.24 10.82 14.73
C ALA A 349 9.76 9.53 14.08
N ARG A 350 10.08 8.51 14.89
CA ARG A 350 10.56 7.22 14.39
C ARG A 350 9.49 6.38 13.69
N ILE A 351 8.24 6.41 14.15
CA ILE A 351 7.17 5.56 13.62
C ILE A 351 6.27 6.24 12.57
N ASN A 352 6.25 7.57 12.50
CA ASN A 352 5.37 8.36 11.63
C ASN A 352 5.88 8.52 10.18
N LEU A 353 6.96 7.85 9.79
CA LEU A 353 7.50 7.96 8.43
C LEU A 353 6.48 7.52 7.36
N TRP A 354 5.79 6.42 7.60
CA TRP A 354 4.78 5.87 6.69
C TRP A 354 3.43 5.76 7.41
N THR A 355 2.66 6.83 7.36
CA THR A 355 1.35 6.91 8.01
C THR A 355 0.22 6.73 7.01
N PHE A 356 -0.73 5.85 7.36
CA PHE A 356 -1.89 5.52 6.53
C PHE A 356 -3.18 5.66 7.33
N ASP A 357 -4.08 6.52 6.85
CA ASP A 357 -5.38 6.75 7.45
C ASP A 357 -6.40 5.74 6.93
N LEU A 358 -6.78 4.78 7.76
CA LEU A 358 -7.80 3.78 7.45
C LEU A 358 -9.19 4.33 7.78
N PRO A 359 -10.02 4.70 6.77
CA PRO A 359 -11.34 5.22 7.04
C PRO A 359 -12.24 4.14 7.65
N GLY A 360 -13.11 4.56 8.57
CA GLY A 360 -14.15 3.73 9.15
C GLY A 360 -15.22 3.36 8.12
N LEU A 361 -16.08 2.38 8.43
CA LEU A 361 -17.07 1.84 7.48
C LEU A 361 -18.09 2.90 7.02
N ALA A 362 -18.49 3.82 7.92
CA ALA A 362 -19.39 4.92 7.59
C ALA A 362 -18.83 5.88 6.52
N GLN A 363 -17.50 5.95 6.38
CA GLN A 363 -16.81 6.81 5.40
C GLN A 363 -16.62 6.11 4.04
N ARG A 364 -17.06 4.85 3.90
CA ARG A 364 -16.91 4.02 2.70
C ARG A 364 -18.15 3.12 2.48
N PRO A 365 -19.35 3.69 2.42
CA PRO A 365 -20.58 2.89 2.28
C PRO A 365 -20.60 2.01 1.02
N GLU A 366 -19.83 2.38 -0.02
CA GLU A 366 -19.70 1.61 -1.26
C GLU A 366 -19.04 0.24 -1.03
N ASP A 367 -18.27 0.09 0.06
CA ASP A 367 -17.60 -1.15 0.42
C ASP A 367 -18.51 -2.10 1.24
N ILE A 368 -19.68 -1.66 1.71
CA ILE A 368 -20.56 -2.48 2.54
C ILE A 368 -21.07 -3.70 1.77
N GLU A 369 -21.51 -3.52 0.52
CA GLU A 369 -22.02 -4.62 -0.29
C GLU A 369 -20.93 -5.69 -0.58
N PRO A 370 -19.73 -5.36 -1.09
CA PRO A 370 -18.65 -6.33 -1.23
C PRO A 370 -18.27 -7.04 0.07
N ASN A 371 -18.28 -6.33 1.21
CA ASN A 371 -17.97 -6.94 2.51
C ASN A 371 -19.10 -7.85 3.01
N LEU A 372 -20.35 -7.53 2.73
CA LEU A 372 -21.50 -8.41 3.02
C LEU A 372 -21.33 -9.75 2.32
N ASP A 373 -21.02 -9.74 1.03
CA ASP A 373 -20.84 -10.96 0.24
C ASP A 373 -19.64 -11.78 0.77
N TYR A 374 -18.54 -11.11 1.13
CA TYR A 374 -17.37 -11.75 1.76
C TYR A 374 -17.71 -12.41 3.11
N GLU A 375 -18.43 -11.72 3.99
CA GLU A 375 -18.78 -12.27 5.32
C GLU A 375 -19.76 -13.45 5.22
N LEU A 376 -20.67 -13.47 4.23
CA LEU A 376 -21.51 -14.64 3.97
C LEU A 376 -20.71 -15.86 3.52
N VAL A 377 -19.75 -15.66 2.60
CA VAL A 377 -18.85 -16.74 2.15
C VAL A 377 -17.99 -17.24 3.31
N ARG A 378 -17.50 -16.32 4.14
CA ARG A 378 -16.73 -16.65 5.34
C ARG A 378 -17.56 -17.46 6.34
N PHE A 379 -18.79 -17.02 6.64
CA PHE A 379 -19.70 -17.73 7.53
C PHE A 379 -19.96 -19.15 7.02
N ALA A 380 -20.23 -19.31 5.73
CA ALA A 380 -20.47 -20.61 5.11
C ALA A 380 -19.27 -21.56 5.21
N ARG A 381 -18.04 -21.02 5.11
CA ARG A 381 -16.80 -21.81 5.31
C ARG A 381 -16.61 -22.24 6.76
N GLU A 382 -16.93 -21.36 7.71
CA GLU A 382 -16.73 -21.62 9.15
C GLU A 382 -17.80 -22.57 9.72
N HIS A 383 -19.05 -22.51 9.23
CA HIS A 383 -20.20 -23.25 9.79
C HIS A 383 -20.68 -24.40 8.90
N GLY A 384 -20.15 -24.52 7.68
CA GLY A 384 -20.55 -25.57 6.73
C GLY A 384 -21.94 -25.38 6.10
N GLU A 385 -22.58 -24.23 6.33
CA GLU A 385 -23.94 -23.94 5.86
C GLU A 385 -23.95 -22.75 4.90
N GLN A 386 -24.54 -22.93 3.70
CA GLN A 386 -24.71 -21.81 2.77
C GLN A 386 -25.93 -20.99 3.14
N VAL A 387 -25.69 -19.74 3.52
CA VAL A 387 -26.75 -18.77 3.78
C VAL A 387 -26.86 -17.75 2.65
N ARG A 388 -28.08 -17.41 2.25
CA ARG A 388 -28.36 -16.41 1.22
C ARG A 388 -29.51 -15.50 1.63
N PHE A 389 -29.46 -14.26 1.16
CA PHE A 389 -30.58 -13.33 1.31
C PHE A 389 -31.68 -13.62 0.28
N HIS A 390 -32.93 -13.42 0.69
CA HIS A 390 -34.00 -13.07 -0.24
C HIS A 390 -33.68 -11.73 -0.93
N THR A 391 -34.10 -11.58 -2.19
CA THR A 391 -33.78 -10.39 -3.01
C THR A 391 -34.24 -9.09 -2.35
N GLU A 392 -35.48 -9.06 -1.83
CA GLU A 392 -36.03 -7.88 -1.17
C GLU A 392 -35.39 -7.65 0.21
N ALA A 393 -35.14 -8.72 0.98
CA ALA A 393 -34.37 -8.66 2.23
C ALA A 393 -32.97 -8.04 2.02
N ARG A 394 -32.22 -8.48 1.00
CA ARG A 394 -30.88 -7.93 0.67
C ARG A 394 -30.99 -6.44 0.35
N ARG A 395 -31.96 -6.07 -0.49
CA ARG A 395 -32.19 -4.68 -0.88
C ARG A 395 -32.55 -3.82 0.33
N ALA A 396 -33.43 -4.29 1.21
CA ALA A 396 -33.80 -3.59 2.43
C ALA A 396 -32.61 -3.38 3.37
N TYR A 397 -31.81 -4.43 3.60
CA TYR A 397 -30.61 -4.36 4.43
C TYR A 397 -29.60 -3.36 3.86
N LEU A 398 -29.22 -3.51 2.58
CA LEU A 398 -28.26 -2.62 1.89
C LEU A 398 -28.69 -1.14 1.91
N ARG A 399 -30.00 -0.88 1.73
CA ARG A 399 -30.55 0.48 1.78
C ARG A 399 -30.43 1.10 3.17
N PHE A 400 -30.66 0.32 4.23
CA PHE A 400 -30.53 0.80 5.60
C PHE A 400 -29.07 1.04 5.98
N VAL A 401 -28.19 0.08 5.71
CA VAL A 401 -26.78 0.14 6.12
C VAL A 401 -25.96 1.20 5.39
N ALA A 402 -26.38 1.59 4.19
CA ALA A 402 -25.79 2.70 3.44
C ALA A 402 -26.46 4.06 3.73
N SER A 403 -27.48 4.10 4.60
CA SER A 403 -28.18 5.34 4.93
C SER A 403 -27.40 6.22 5.90
N PRO A 404 -27.66 7.54 5.96
CA PRO A 404 -27.04 8.43 6.95
C PRO A 404 -27.33 8.06 8.41
N GLN A 405 -28.33 7.22 8.68
CA GLN A 405 -28.65 6.72 10.02
C GLN A 405 -27.64 5.65 10.48
N ALA A 406 -26.87 5.07 9.55
CA ALA A 406 -25.91 4.03 9.86
C ALA A 406 -24.62 4.62 10.42
N ARG A 407 -24.48 4.58 11.76
CA ARG A 407 -23.32 5.15 12.47
C ARG A 407 -22.07 4.28 12.34
N TRP A 408 -22.24 2.96 12.23
CA TRP A 408 -21.15 1.97 12.17
C TRP A 408 -20.04 2.23 13.21
N SER A 409 -20.43 2.45 14.47
CA SER A 409 -19.48 2.79 15.54
C SER A 409 -18.47 1.66 15.79
N GLY A 410 -18.84 0.40 15.53
CA GLY A 410 -17.94 -0.75 15.56
C GLY A 410 -17.32 -1.12 14.21
N ASN A 411 -17.53 -0.33 13.16
CA ASN A 411 -16.99 -0.52 11.81
C ASN A 411 -17.23 -1.95 11.27
N PHE A 412 -16.21 -2.57 10.67
CA PHE A 412 -16.32 -3.91 10.09
C PHE A 412 -16.54 -5.01 11.14
N ARG A 413 -16.14 -4.80 12.41
CA ARG A 413 -16.45 -5.73 13.49
C ARG A 413 -17.96 -5.81 13.73
N GLU A 414 -18.64 -4.67 13.69
CA GLU A 414 -20.09 -4.61 13.82
C GLU A 414 -20.81 -5.17 12.59
N LEU A 415 -20.29 -4.91 11.38
CA LEU A 415 -20.81 -5.51 10.15
C LEU A 415 -20.72 -7.03 10.18
N SER A 416 -19.55 -7.59 10.52
CA SER A 416 -19.34 -9.03 10.65
C SER A 416 -20.32 -9.63 11.67
N ALA A 417 -20.46 -9.00 12.85
CA ALA A 417 -21.42 -9.45 13.86
C ALA A 417 -22.88 -9.40 13.37
N SER A 418 -23.28 -8.36 12.61
CA SER A 418 -24.60 -8.25 12.00
C SER A 418 -24.87 -9.37 11.01
N VAL A 419 -23.91 -9.65 10.11
CA VAL A 419 -24.02 -10.72 9.12
C VAL A 419 -24.07 -12.09 9.79
N THR A 420 -23.22 -12.33 10.79
CA THR A 420 -23.26 -13.58 11.58
C THR A 420 -24.61 -13.78 12.25
N ARG A 421 -25.20 -12.74 12.86
CA ARG A 421 -26.54 -12.84 13.47
C ARG A 421 -27.63 -13.15 12.45
N LEU A 422 -27.62 -12.45 11.32
CA LEU A 422 -28.57 -12.71 10.23
C LEU A 422 -28.44 -14.14 9.72
N ALA A 423 -27.19 -14.61 9.55
CA ALA A 423 -26.94 -15.94 9.03
C ALA A 423 -27.28 -17.06 10.02
N THR A 424 -27.01 -16.84 11.30
CA THR A 424 -27.35 -17.81 12.37
C THR A 424 -28.86 -17.95 12.56
N LEU A 425 -29.61 -16.87 12.37
CA LEU A 425 -31.08 -16.85 12.52
C LEU A 425 -31.82 -17.17 11.21
N ALA A 426 -31.10 -17.53 10.15
CA ALA A 426 -31.68 -17.82 8.85
C ALA A 426 -32.24 -19.24 8.82
N GLU A 427 -33.55 -19.40 9.01
CA GLU A 427 -34.22 -20.70 8.88
C GLU A 427 -34.06 -21.26 7.45
N GLY A 428 -33.55 -22.48 7.34
CA GLY A 428 -33.28 -23.13 6.04
C GLY A 428 -32.24 -22.39 5.18
N GLY A 429 -31.31 -21.67 5.81
CA GLY A 429 -30.24 -20.93 5.12
C GLY A 429 -30.73 -19.70 4.34
N ARG A 430 -31.94 -19.19 4.64
CA ARG A 430 -32.52 -18.03 3.96
C ARG A 430 -32.76 -16.85 4.90
N ILE A 431 -32.09 -15.73 4.61
CA ILE A 431 -32.31 -14.47 5.31
C ILE A 431 -33.52 -13.78 4.68
N THR A 432 -34.63 -13.70 5.43
CA THR A 432 -35.89 -13.09 5.03
C THR A 432 -35.98 -11.61 5.44
N GLU A 433 -36.99 -10.92 4.94
CA GLU A 433 -37.26 -9.51 5.25
C GLU A 433 -37.49 -9.32 6.76
N ALA A 434 -38.20 -10.24 7.41
CA ALA A 434 -38.44 -10.22 8.85
C ALA A 434 -37.14 -10.32 9.67
N GLY A 435 -36.20 -11.18 9.23
CA GLY A 435 -34.88 -11.29 9.85
C GLY A 435 -34.06 -10.01 9.70
N VAL A 436 -34.13 -9.38 8.52
CA VAL A 436 -33.49 -8.08 8.25
C VAL A 436 -34.10 -6.96 9.09
N GLU A 437 -35.42 -6.88 9.20
CA GLU A 437 -36.10 -5.87 10.01
C GLU A 437 -35.73 -5.99 11.49
N ALA A 438 -35.68 -7.21 12.02
CA ALA A 438 -35.23 -7.47 13.38
C ALA A 438 -33.78 -7.03 13.61
N GLU A 439 -32.89 -7.26 12.64
CA GLU A 439 -31.50 -6.83 12.73
C GLU A 439 -31.33 -5.31 12.62
N ILE A 440 -32.07 -4.67 11.72
CA ILE A 440 -32.14 -3.21 11.62
C ILE A 440 -32.58 -2.62 12.98
N GLY A 441 -33.58 -3.22 13.62
CA GLY A 441 -34.00 -2.84 14.97
C GLY A 441 -32.88 -2.97 16.01
N ARG A 442 -32.06 -4.02 15.95
CA ARG A 442 -30.88 -4.20 16.82
C ARG A 442 -29.82 -3.14 16.57
N LEU A 443 -29.46 -2.90 15.31
CA LEU A 443 -28.46 -1.88 14.92
C LEU A 443 -28.90 -0.48 15.35
N ARG A 444 -30.18 -0.12 15.13
CA ARG A 444 -30.73 1.15 15.60
C ARG A 444 -30.57 1.33 17.11
N ARG A 445 -30.92 0.30 17.90
CA ARG A 445 -30.75 0.34 19.37
C ARG A 445 -29.29 0.47 19.79
N ALA A 446 -28.38 -0.24 19.12
CA ALA A 446 -26.95 -0.16 19.38
C ALA A 446 -26.39 1.23 19.08
N TRP A 447 -26.82 1.84 17.97
CA TRP A 447 -26.37 3.17 17.55
C TRP A 447 -27.03 4.30 18.31
N SER A 448 -28.26 4.13 18.78
CA SER A 448 -28.90 5.08 19.69
C SER A 448 -28.20 5.11 21.06
N GLY A 449 -27.46 4.06 21.43
CA GLY A 449 -26.75 3.92 22.72
C GLY A 449 -25.54 4.84 22.96
N ALA A 450 -25.37 5.90 22.18
CA ALA A 450 -24.44 7.02 22.46
C ALA A 450 -25.15 8.38 22.51
N GLU A 451 -26.45 8.42 22.24
CA GLU A 451 -27.31 9.32 23.01
C GLU A 451 -27.57 8.54 24.29
N ALA A 452 -26.90 8.92 25.37
CA ALA A 452 -27.50 8.63 26.66
C ALA A 452 -28.98 9.05 26.55
N PRO A 453 -29.92 8.38 27.22
CA PRO A 453 -31.04 9.10 27.79
C PRO A 453 -30.49 10.07 28.86
N ALA A 454 -29.63 11.03 28.47
CA ALA A 454 -29.33 12.24 29.21
C ALA A 454 -30.43 13.24 28.84
N GLY A 455 -31.64 12.82 29.21
CA GLY A 455 -32.92 13.37 28.81
C GLY A 455 -34.02 12.40 29.27
N ASP A 456 -33.76 11.72 30.38
CA ASP A 456 -34.69 10.88 31.12
C ASP A 456 -36.00 11.64 31.33
N GLY A 457 -36.99 11.42 30.45
CA GLY A 457 -38.33 11.99 30.55
C GLY A 457 -38.38 13.46 30.99
N THR A 458 -37.37 14.29 30.71
CA THR A 458 -37.18 15.52 31.49
C THR A 458 -38.24 16.53 31.11
N LEU A 459 -38.43 16.69 29.80
CA LEU A 459 -39.54 17.47 29.26
C LEU A 459 -40.84 16.70 29.27
N ALA A 460 -40.82 15.37 29.11
CA ALA A 460 -42.06 14.57 29.18
C ALA A 460 -42.70 14.62 30.59
N GLY A 461 -41.90 14.68 31.65
CA GLY A 461 -42.35 14.83 33.04
C GLY A 461 -42.67 16.27 33.44
N LEU A 462 -42.10 17.26 32.74
CA LEU A 462 -42.38 18.69 32.98
C LEU A 462 -43.55 19.23 32.14
N LEU A 463 -43.75 18.70 30.93
CA LEU A 463 -44.71 19.22 29.94
C LEU A 463 -45.73 18.17 29.47
N GLY A 464 -45.61 16.91 29.90
CA GLY A 464 -46.51 15.83 29.46
C GLY A 464 -46.50 15.65 27.93
N ASP A 465 -47.70 15.48 27.36
CA ASP A 465 -47.92 15.37 25.91
C ASP A 465 -47.50 16.64 25.14
N GLY A 466 -47.39 17.79 25.83
CA GLY A 466 -46.92 19.04 25.25
C GLY A 466 -45.45 19.00 24.78
N ALA A 467 -44.63 18.09 25.30
CA ALA A 467 -43.24 17.91 24.87
C ALA A 467 -43.13 17.37 23.43
N ALA A 468 -44.13 16.61 22.96
CA ALA A 468 -44.16 16.05 21.61
C ALA A 468 -44.65 17.07 20.56
N ALA A 469 -45.35 18.12 20.99
CA ALA A 469 -45.86 19.19 20.13
C ALA A 469 -44.84 20.32 19.88
N LEU A 470 -43.66 20.27 20.51
CA LEU A 470 -42.59 21.25 20.31
C LEU A 470 -41.80 20.95 19.03
N ASP A 471 -41.49 22.01 18.28
CA ASP A 471 -40.54 21.93 17.18
C ASP A 471 -39.17 21.46 17.67
N ARG A 472 -38.44 20.74 16.80
CA ARG A 472 -37.12 20.18 17.13
C ARG A 472 -36.13 21.25 17.65
N PHE A 473 -36.24 22.47 17.14
CA PHE A 473 -35.42 23.61 17.57
C PHE A 473 -35.71 24.02 19.01
N ASP A 474 -36.97 24.28 19.35
CA ASP A 474 -37.38 24.68 20.71
C ASP A 474 -37.12 23.57 21.72
N ARG A 475 -37.32 22.31 21.33
CA ARG A 475 -37.06 21.15 22.17
C ARG A 475 -35.58 21.05 22.58
N MET A 476 -34.66 21.13 21.62
CA MET A 476 -33.22 21.06 21.90
C MET A 476 -32.75 22.22 22.78
N GLN A 477 -33.28 23.43 22.55
CA GLN A 477 -32.96 24.58 23.38
C GLN A 477 -33.47 24.38 24.82
N LEU A 478 -34.74 24.01 24.99
CA LEU A 478 -35.35 23.86 26.30
C LEU A 478 -34.72 22.72 27.11
N GLU A 479 -34.38 21.58 26.47
CA GLU A 479 -33.65 20.48 27.12
C GLU A 479 -32.31 20.96 27.69
N SER A 480 -31.55 21.74 26.91
CA SER A 480 -30.27 22.29 27.38
C SER A 480 -30.46 23.31 28.51
N VAL A 481 -31.50 24.16 28.44
CA VAL A 481 -31.84 25.10 29.52
C VAL A 481 -32.21 24.37 30.81
N VAL A 482 -33.09 23.37 30.73
CA VAL A 482 -33.54 22.56 31.88
C VAL A 482 -32.36 21.84 32.54
N ARG A 483 -31.45 21.27 31.75
CA ARG A 483 -30.23 20.64 32.26
C ARG A 483 -29.37 21.64 33.06
N ILE A 484 -29.08 22.81 32.49
CA ILE A 484 -28.25 23.82 33.16
C ILE A 484 -28.95 24.36 34.42
N CYS A 485 -30.28 24.54 34.40
CA CYS A 485 -31.05 24.90 35.58
C CYS A 485 -30.92 23.86 36.70
N ARG A 486 -30.97 22.56 36.39
CA ARG A 486 -30.81 21.48 37.39
C ARG A 486 -29.40 21.42 37.97
N GLU A 487 -28.37 21.68 37.18
CA GLU A 487 -26.96 21.70 37.59
C GLU A 487 -26.54 22.97 38.34
N SER A 488 -27.39 24.00 38.39
CA SER A 488 -27.08 25.30 38.97
C SER A 488 -27.64 25.46 40.39
N ALA A 489 -26.92 26.19 41.23
CA ALA A 489 -27.31 26.38 42.64
C ALA A 489 -28.48 27.36 42.83
N SER A 490 -28.69 28.27 41.87
CA SER A 490 -29.76 29.28 41.89
C SER A 490 -30.13 29.73 40.48
N LEU A 491 -31.29 30.38 40.34
CA LEU A 491 -31.74 30.98 39.08
C LEU A 491 -30.71 31.98 38.52
N SER A 492 -30.04 32.73 39.40
CA SER A 492 -28.99 33.68 39.02
C SER A 492 -27.68 33.01 38.60
N ASP A 493 -27.36 31.82 39.09
CA ASP A 493 -26.23 31.01 38.62
C ASP A 493 -26.53 30.41 37.24
N ALA A 494 -27.71 29.80 37.07
CA ALA A 494 -28.17 29.26 35.79
C ALA A 494 -28.22 30.32 34.69
N GLY A 495 -28.77 31.50 35.00
CA GLY A 495 -28.82 32.62 34.05
C GLY A 495 -27.43 33.08 33.60
N ARG A 496 -26.46 33.14 34.53
CA ARG A 496 -25.07 33.51 34.19
C ARG A 496 -24.38 32.49 33.30
N ARG A 497 -24.65 31.20 33.50
CA ARG A 497 -24.13 30.11 32.66
C ARG A 497 -24.76 30.08 31.27
N LEU A 498 -26.07 30.36 31.18
CA LEU A 498 -26.81 30.36 29.91
C LEU A 498 -26.56 31.60 29.05
N PHE A 499 -26.28 32.74 29.68
CA PHE A 499 -26.07 34.01 29.01
C PHE A 499 -24.63 34.52 29.16
N ASP A 500 -23.67 33.61 29.30
CA ASP A 500 -22.24 33.85 29.57
C ASP A 500 -21.57 34.89 28.65
N VAL A 501 -21.94 34.90 27.37
CA VAL A 501 -21.45 35.87 26.37
C VAL A 501 -22.33 37.13 26.33
N SER A 502 -23.65 36.98 26.11
CA SER A 502 -24.56 38.12 25.89
C SER A 502 -24.72 39.06 27.10
N ARG A 503 -24.33 38.61 28.30
CA ARG A 503 -24.34 39.43 29.51
C ARG A 503 -23.22 40.46 29.55
N LEU A 504 -22.11 40.23 28.84
CA LEU A 504 -20.93 41.11 28.82
C LEU A 504 -21.19 42.40 28.04
N GLU A 505 -22.18 42.39 27.14
CA GLU A 505 -22.51 43.52 26.26
C GLU A 505 -23.66 44.40 26.79
N LYS A 506 -24.27 44.06 27.94
CA LYS A 506 -25.47 44.76 28.43
C LYS A 506 -25.18 45.71 29.60
N ALA A 507 -25.66 46.95 29.47
CA ALA A 507 -25.54 48.00 30.48
C ALA A 507 -26.29 47.71 31.81
N LYS A 508 -27.36 46.90 31.76
CA LYS A 508 -28.04 46.35 32.95
C LYS A 508 -28.24 44.85 32.76
N VAL A 509 -27.57 44.06 33.61
CA VAL A 509 -27.58 42.59 33.53
C VAL A 509 -28.57 42.04 34.56
N ASN A 510 -29.67 41.46 34.08
CA ASN A 510 -30.58 40.66 34.91
C ASN A 510 -30.87 39.31 34.24
N ASP A 511 -29.85 38.44 34.28
CA ASP A 511 -29.87 37.13 33.64
C ASP A 511 -30.89 36.17 34.27
N ALA A 512 -31.17 36.35 35.56
CA ALA A 512 -32.20 35.59 36.28
C ALA A 512 -33.61 35.89 35.73
N ASP A 513 -33.92 37.16 35.45
CA ASP A 513 -35.22 37.55 34.87
C ASP A 513 -35.39 37.07 33.42
N ARG A 514 -34.30 37.09 32.64
CA ARG A 514 -34.29 36.55 31.27
C ARG A 514 -34.58 35.06 31.27
N LEU A 515 -33.92 34.31 32.16
CA LEU A 515 -34.15 32.87 32.30
C LEU A 515 -35.58 32.57 32.76
N ARG A 516 -36.10 33.35 33.73
CA ARG A 516 -37.49 33.22 34.20
C ARG A 516 -38.51 33.41 33.06
N LYS A 517 -38.33 34.46 32.25
CA LYS A 517 -39.20 34.73 31.08
C LYS A 517 -39.11 33.63 30.02
N TYR A 518 -37.92 33.06 29.82
CA TYR A 518 -37.73 31.96 28.89
C TYR A 518 -38.50 30.71 29.34
N LEU A 519 -38.34 30.29 30.60
CA LEU A 519 -39.07 29.14 31.16
C LEU A 519 -40.60 29.34 31.12
N ALA A 520 -41.06 30.56 31.44
CA ALA A 520 -42.49 30.89 31.41
C ALA A 520 -43.12 30.76 30.00
N ARG A 521 -42.33 30.92 28.92
CA ARG A 521 -42.80 30.71 27.53
C ARG A 521 -43.24 29.26 27.26
N PHE A 522 -42.74 28.33 28.07
CA PHE A 522 -43.08 26.90 28.03
C PHE A 522 -43.97 26.48 29.21
N GLY A 523 -44.51 27.43 29.98
CA GLY A 523 -45.34 27.13 31.15
C GLY A 523 -44.57 26.56 32.34
N LEU A 524 -43.24 26.77 32.39
CA LEU A 524 -42.37 26.24 33.43
C LEU A 524 -41.86 27.36 34.36
N ASP A 525 -41.68 27.02 35.63
CA ASP A 525 -40.97 27.83 36.62
C ASP A 525 -39.69 27.12 37.14
N TRP A 526 -38.90 27.87 37.92
CA TRP A 526 -37.64 27.37 38.46
C TRP A 526 -37.81 26.16 39.41
N GLN A 527 -38.88 26.14 40.21
CA GLN A 527 -39.12 25.07 41.20
C GLN A 527 -39.54 23.77 40.51
N GLN A 528 -40.42 23.88 39.51
CA GLN A 528 -40.84 22.78 38.65
C GLN A 528 -39.62 22.15 37.95
N VAL A 529 -38.76 22.96 37.33
CA VAL A 529 -37.56 22.49 36.63
C VAL A 529 -36.57 21.78 37.57
N ARG A 530 -36.47 22.24 38.84
CA ARG A 530 -35.62 21.67 39.90
C ARG A 530 -36.22 20.42 40.58
N GLY A 531 -37.47 20.06 40.30
CA GLY A 531 -38.13 18.91 40.91
C GLY A 531 -38.49 19.13 42.40
N GLN A 532 -38.61 20.38 42.84
CA GLN A 532 -39.05 20.73 44.20
C GLN A 532 -40.53 21.09 44.13
N ALA A 533 -41.41 20.26 44.71
CA ALA A 533 -42.83 20.55 44.77
C ALA A 533 -43.07 21.89 45.50
N ALA A 534 -43.94 22.72 44.94
CA ALA A 534 -44.47 23.88 45.66
C ALA A 534 -45.30 23.37 46.85
N ASN A 535 -44.88 23.74 48.06
CA ASN A 535 -45.69 23.57 49.26
C ASN A 535 -46.82 24.59 49.28
#